data_AF-A0A8T6Q0D9-F1
#
_entry.id   AF-A0A8T6Q0D9-F1
#
_cell.length_a   1.000
_cell.length_b   1.000
_cell.length_c   1.000
_cell.angle_alpha   90.00
_cell.angle_beta   90.00
_cell.angle_gamma   90.00
#
_symmetry.space_group_name_H-M   'P 1'
#
loop_
_entity.id
_entity.type
_entity.pdbx_description
1 polymer ?
#
loop_
_entity_poly.entity_id
_entity_poly.type
_entity_poly.pdbx_seq_one_letter_code
_entity_poly.pdbx_strand_id
1 'polypeptide(L)'
;MMQSAGIVVNDVTVTWRNGHTALRDASFTVPSGSIAALVGVNGSGKSTLFKAIMGFVRLTSGKISVLGIPTRQALQKNLVAYVPQSEEVDWSFPVLVEDVVMMGRYGHMG
;
A
#
# COMPACT_ATOMS: atom_id res chain seq x y z
N MET A 1 15.90 -17.81 -14.90
CA MET A 1 15.16 -17.80 -13.62
C MET A 1 13.97 -16.88 -13.77
N MET A 2 12.75 -17.39 -13.61
CA MET A 2 11.54 -16.56 -13.61
C MET A 2 11.57 -15.69 -12.35
N GLN A 3 11.53 -14.36 -12.49
CA GLN A 3 11.43 -13.46 -11.34
C GLN A 3 10.07 -13.72 -10.66
N SER A 4 10.07 -13.96 -9.35
CA SER A 4 8.84 -14.11 -8.58
C SER A 4 8.06 -12.79 -8.58
N ALA A 5 6.73 -12.85 -8.57
CA ALA A 5 5.90 -11.64 -8.53
C ALA A 5 5.86 -11.06 -7.11
N GLY A 6 6.20 -9.78 -6.96
CA GLY A 6 6.16 -9.05 -5.70
C GLY A 6 4.77 -8.48 -5.40
N ILE A 7 4.22 -7.69 -6.32
CA ILE A 7 2.86 -7.14 -6.23
C ILE A 7 2.13 -7.46 -7.53
N VAL A 8 0.91 -7.97 -7.44
CA VAL A 8 0.05 -8.22 -8.60
C VAL A 8 -1.27 -7.50 -8.40
N VAL A 9 -1.62 -6.67 -9.37
CA VAL A 9 -2.88 -5.93 -9.45
C VAL A 9 -3.61 -6.42 -10.69
N ASN A 10 -4.84 -6.93 -10.54
CA ASN A 10 -5.66 -7.42 -11.66
C ASN A 10 -7.03 -6.76 -11.64
N ASP A 11 -7.32 -6.02 -12.71
CA ASP A 11 -8.60 -5.39 -13.06
C ASP A 11 -9.19 -4.57 -11.91
N VAL A 12 -8.31 -3.85 -11.22
CA VAL A 12 -8.67 -3.12 -10.02
C VAL A 12 -9.40 -1.83 -10.37
N THR A 13 -10.63 -1.74 -9.88
CA THR A 13 -11.46 -0.54 -9.93
C THR A 13 -11.78 -0.08 -8.51
N VAL A 14 -11.66 1.23 -8.27
CA VAL A 14 -12.01 1.88 -7.00
C VAL A 14 -12.92 3.06 -7.28
N THR A 15 -14.15 2.97 -6.79
CA THR A 15 -15.14 4.04 -6.84
C THR A 15 -15.45 4.50 -5.42
N TRP A 16 -15.27 5.79 -5.17
CA TRP A 16 -15.58 6.41 -3.89
C TRP A 16 -17.10 6.53 -3.69
N ARG A 17 -17.53 6.76 -2.45
CA ARG A 17 -18.96 6.87 -2.09
C ARG A 17 -19.69 8.00 -2.83
N ASN A 18 -18.97 9.03 -3.28
CA ASN A 18 -19.52 10.12 -4.08
C ASN A 18 -19.69 9.77 -5.58
N GLY A 19 -19.49 8.50 -5.97
CA GLY A 19 -19.56 8.04 -7.35
C GLY A 19 -18.30 8.29 -8.19
N HIS A 20 -17.30 9.01 -7.65
CA HIS A 20 -16.07 9.26 -8.38
C HIS A 20 -15.21 8.00 -8.48
N THR A 21 -14.95 7.55 -9.72
CA THR A 21 -14.06 6.40 -9.98
C THR A 21 -12.62 6.88 -10.09
N ALA A 22 -11.81 6.55 -9.08
CA ALA A 22 -10.42 7.01 -8.97
C ALA A 22 -9.40 6.02 -9.55
N LEU A 23 -9.77 4.75 -9.69
CA LEU A 23 -9.03 3.74 -10.46
C LEU A 23 -10.05 2.97 -11.29
N ARG A 24 -9.69 2.66 -12.54
CA ARG A 24 -10.53 1.91 -13.47
C ARG A 24 -9.67 0.86 -14.16
N ASP A 25 -10.02 -0.40 -13.95
CA ASP A 25 -9.47 -1.58 -14.63
C ASP A 25 -7.92 -1.61 -14.63
N ALA A 26 -7.31 -1.22 -13.50
CA ALA A 26 -5.86 -1.17 -13.38
C ALA A 26 -5.27 -2.58 -13.27
N SER A 27 -4.32 -2.92 -14.15
CA SER A 27 -3.66 -4.23 -14.20
C SER A 27 -2.14 -4.07 -14.39
N PHE A 28 -1.35 -4.62 -13.48
CA PHE A 28 0.11 -4.65 -13.57
C PHE A 28 0.74 -5.66 -12.60
N THR A 29 2.00 -6.01 -12.85
CA THR A 29 2.82 -6.82 -11.96
C THR A 29 4.14 -6.12 -11.67
N VAL A 30 4.51 -6.04 -10.40
CA VAL A 30 5.82 -5.59 -9.93
C VAL A 30 6.63 -6.82 -9.53
N PRO A 31 7.80 -7.08 -10.14
CA PRO A 31 8.65 -8.21 -9.75
C PRO A 31 9.18 -8.09 -8.32
N SER A 32 9.38 -9.21 -7.65
CA SER A 32 10.05 -9.28 -6.35
C SER A 32 11.51 -8.84 -6.46
N GLY A 33 12.02 -8.12 -5.47
CA GLY A 33 13.41 -7.64 -5.49
C GLY A 33 13.66 -6.51 -6.50
N SER A 34 12.60 -5.84 -6.95
CA SER A 34 12.70 -4.67 -7.84
C SER A 34 12.30 -3.38 -7.12
N ILE A 35 12.77 -2.26 -7.66
CA ILE A 35 12.28 -0.92 -7.33
C ILE A 35 11.43 -0.45 -8.50
N ALA A 36 10.16 -0.15 -8.23
CA ALA A 36 9.22 0.34 -9.23
C ALA A 36 8.78 1.78 -8.88
N ALA A 37 8.71 2.63 -9.89
CA ALA A 37 8.22 3.99 -9.76
C ALA A 37 6.84 4.12 -10.44
N LEU A 38 5.92 4.80 -9.76
CA LEU A 38 4.62 5.18 -10.31
C LEU A 38 4.59 6.70 -10.53
N VAL A 39 4.51 7.12 -11.78
CA VAL A 39 4.52 8.53 -12.17
C VAL A 39 3.18 8.89 -12.83
N GLY A 40 2.69 10.08 -12.57
CA GLY A 40 1.45 10.59 -13.16
C GLY A 40 1.07 11.94 -12.58
N VAL A 41 0.16 12.65 -13.22
CA VAL A 41 -0.32 13.98 -12.80
C VAL A 41 -1.11 13.91 -11.48
N ASN A 42 -1.29 15.06 -10.81
CA ASN A 42 -2.17 15.13 -9.64
C ASN A 42 -3.60 14.70 -10.03
N GLY A 43 -4.25 13.94 -9.15
CA GLY A 43 -5.56 13.35 -9.42
C GLY A 43 -5.56 12.05 -10.23
N SER A 44 -4.42 11.59 -10.77
CA SER A 44 -4.34 10.37 -11.59
C SER A 44 -4.58 9.05 -10.84
N GLY A 45 -4.95 9.08 -9.56
CA GLY A 45 -5.23 7.89 -8.76
C GLY A 45 -4.03 7.25 -8.03
N LYS A 46 -2.82 7.83 -8.08
CA LYS A 46 -1.61 7.27 -7.42
C LYS A 46 -1.82 6.96 -5.93
N SER A 47 -2.26 7.95 -5.15
CA SER A 47 -2.54 7.76 -3.72
C SER A 47 -3.68 6.78 -3.48
N THR A 48 -4.66 6.69 -4.39
CA THR A 48 -5.72 5.68 -4.34
C THR A 48 -5.16 4.28 -4.58
N LEU A 49 -4.23 4.12 -5.52
CA LEU A 49 -3.57 2.84 -5.79
C LEU A 49 -2.75 2.38 -4.59
N PHE A 50 -1.97 3.27 -3.96
CA PHE A 50 -1.26 2.93 -2.73
C PHE A 50 -2.23 2.54 -1.61
N LYS A 51 -3.31 3.31 -1.40
CA LYS A 51 -4.36 2.94 -0.44
C LYS A 51 -5.00 1.58 -0.75
N ALA A 52 -5.17 1.24 -2.02
CA ALA A 52 -5.72 -0.06 -2.43
C ALA A 52 -4.74 -1.20 -2.12
N ILE A 53 -3.46 -1.03 -2.45
CA ILE A 53 -2.40 -2.01 -2.14
C ILE A 53 -2.25 -2.20 -0.62
N MET A 54 -2.43 -1.13 0.17
CA MET A 54 -2.43 -1.18 1.63
C MET A 54 -3.73 -1.69 2.26
N GLY A 55 -4.75 -2.01 1.45
CA GLY A 55 -6.05 -2.44 1.96
C GLY A 55 -6.85 -1.36 2.71
N PHE A 56 -6.47 -0.08 2.58
CA PHE A 56 -7.15 1.07 3.21
C PHE A 56 -8.41 1.50 2.47
N VAL A 57 -8.60 1.05 1.24
CA VAL A 57 -9.83 1.28 0.46
C VAL A 57 -10.42 -0.04 -0.01
N ARG A 58 -11.74 -0.10 -0.06
CA ARG A 58 -12.46 -1.24 -0.63
C ARG A 58 -12.40 -1.17 -2.15
N LEU A 59 -12.05 -2.29 -2.78
CA LEU A 59 -12.12 -2.43 -4.23
C LEU A 59 -13.58 -2.56 -4.65
N THR A 60 -13.95 -1.87 -5.73
CA THR A 60 -15.24 -2.09 -6.41
C THR A 60 -15.20 -3.41 -7.18
N SER A 61 -14.09 -3.68 -7.87
CA SER A 61 -13.80 -4.94 -8.57
C SER A 61 -12.30 -5.21 -8.61
N GLY A 62 -11.94 -6.42 -9.05
CA GLY A 62 -10.56 -6.85 -9.19
C GLY A 62 -9.95 -7.41 -7.91
N LYS A 63 -8.65 -7.67 -7.96
CA LYS A 63 -7.90 -8.25 -6.84
C LYS A 63 -6.46 -7.76 -6.80
N ILE A 64 -5.93 -7.65 -5.59
CA ILE A 64 -4.52 -7.35 -5.32
C ILE A 64 -3.92 -8.49 -4.48
N SER A 65 -2.73 -8.93 -4.87
CA SER A 65 -1.90 -9.83 -4.07
C SER A 65 -0.50 -9.26 -3.88
N VAL A 66 0.09 -9.57 -2.73
CA VAL A 66 1.46 -9.20 -2.35
C VAL A 66 2.16 -10.50 -1.98
N LEU A 67 3.32 -10.77 -2.59
CA LEU A 67 4.10 -11.99 -2.41
C LEU A 67 3.25 -13.26 -2.57
N GLY A 68 2.38 -13.27 -3.59
CA GLY A 68 1.53 -14.40 -3.93
C GLY A 68 0.28 -14.60 -3.05
N ILE A 69 0.07 -13.78 -2.01
CA ILE A 69 -1.09 -13.90 -1.11
C ILE A 69 -1.99 -12.66 -1.16
N PRO A 70 -3.30 -12.77 -0.83
CA PRO A 70 -4.21 -11.63 -0.82
C PRO A 70 -3.72 -10.51 0.10
N THR A 71 -3.87 -9.24 -0.31
CA THR A 71 -3.41 -8.06 0.44
C THR A 71 -3.74 -8.10 1.93
N ARG A 72 -4.96 -8.47 2.30
CA ARG A 72 -5.39 -8.56 3.71
C ARG A 72 -4.53 -9.54 4.53
N GLN A 73 -4.17 -10.67 3.94
CA GLN A 73 -3.30 -11.66 4.61
C GLN A 73 -1.85 -11.19 4.67
N ALA A 74 -1.37 -10.49 3.63
CA ALA A 74 -0.03 -9.90 3.65
C ALA A 74 0.14 -8.85 4.76
N LEU A 75 -0.88 -8.01 4.97
CA LEU A 75 -0.91 -7.04 6.06
C LEU A 75 -0.91 -7.71 7.44
N GLN A 76 -1.69 -8.77 7.62
CA GLN A 76 -1.72 -9.56 8.88
C GLN A 76 -0.38 -10.22 9.21
N LYS A 77 0.45 -10.47 8.18
CA LYS A 77 1.79 -11.05 8.32
C LYS A 77 2.90 -10.00 8.38
N ASN A 78 2.56 -8.71 8.50
CA ASN A 78 3.53 -7.60 8.54
C ASN A 78 4.48 -7.58 7.33
N LEU A 79 4.01 -7.96 6.13
CA LEU A 79 4.81 -8.02 4.90
C LEU A 79 4.83 -6.70 4.12
N VAL A 80 4.07 -5.69 4.56
CA VAL A 80 3.92 -4.40 3.87
C VAL A 80 4.22 -3.29 4.87
N ALA A 81 5.11 -2.37 4.48
CA ALA A 81 5.36 -1.13 5.18
C ALA A 81 4.93 0.04 4.29
N TYR A 82 4.46 1.13 4.90
CA TYR A 82 4.05 2.34 4.19
C TYR A 82 4.63 3.56 4.87
N VAL A 83 5.25 4.42 4.07
CA VAL A 83 5.73 5.74 4.50
C VAL A 83 4.74 6.77 3.94
N PRO A 84 4.00 7.49 4.80
CA PRO A 84 3.06 8.51 4.34
C PRO A 84 3.77 9.69 3.68
N GLN A 85 3.04 10.39 2.80
CA GLN A 85 3.58 11.54 2.05
C GLN A 85 3.87 12.76 2.93
N SER A 86 3.19 12.90 4.08
CA SER A 86 3.41 13.98 5.04
C SER A 86 3.20 13.46 6.46
N GLU A 87 4.16 13.73 7.33
CA GLU A 87 4.03 13.58 8.77
C GLU A 87 3.96 14.99 9.36
N GLU A 88 2.83 15.36 9.97
CA GLU A 88 2.83 16.46 10.93
C GLU A 88 3.49 15.91 12.20
N VAL A 89 4.83 15.97 12.25
CA VAL A 89 5.58 15.58 13.44
C VAL A 89 5.45 16.71 14.46
N ASP A 90 4.69 16.45 15.51
CA ASP A 90 4.66 17.31 16.69
C ASP A 90 5.93 17.06 17.52
N TRP A 91 6.94 17.89 17.30
CA TRP A 91 8.20 17.87 18.05
C TRP A 91 8.03 18.21 19.54
N SER A 92 6.87 18.73 19.96
CA SER A 92 6.57 19.03 21.36
C SER A 92 5.91 17.86 22.09
N PHE A 93 5.53 16.80 21.36
CA PHE A 93 4.94 15.60 21.95
C PHE A 93 5.99 14.88 22.82
N PRO A 94 5.69 14.56 24.10
CA PRO A 94 6.68 14.06 25.06
C PRO A 94 6.94 12.55 24.86
N VAL A 95 7.59 12.19 23.75
CA VAL A 95 7.95 10.82 23.39
C VAL A 95 9.46 10.73 23.10
N LEU A 96 10.12 9.67 23.55
CA LEU A 96 11.54 9.49 23.28
C LEU A 96 11.76 8.95 21.86
N VAL A 97 12.93 9.22 21.28
CA VAL A 97 13.31 8.65 19.98
C VAL A 97 13.26 7.12 20.02
N GLU A 98 13.67 6.52 21.13
CA GLU A 98 13.57 5.08 21.34
C GLU A 98 12.12 4.58 21.26
N ASP A 99 11.17 5.30 21.85
CA ASP A 99 9.75 4.92 21.82
C ASP A 99 9.22 4.96 20.39
N VAL A 100 9.55 6.00 19.61
CA VAL A 100 9.13 6.12 18.20
C VAL A 100 9.69 4.98 17.35
N VAL A 101 10.98 4.65 17.53
CA VAL A 101 11.61 3.52 16.83
C VAL A 101 10.94 2.21 17.22
N MET A 102 10.63 2.02 18.51
CA MET A 102 10.00 0.79 19.00
C MET A 102 8.54 0.66 18.54
N MET A 103 7.79 1.76 18.37
CA MET A 103 6.45 1.73 17.75
C MET A 103 6.49 1.16 16.33
N GLY A 104 7.52 1.52 15.54
CA GLY A 104 7.72 0.95 14.20
C GLY A 104 8.07 -0.55 14.21
N ARG A 105 8.56 -1.08 15.33
CA ARG A 105 8.91 -2.50 15.51
C ARG A 105 7.78 -3.34 16.11
N TYR A 106 6.65 -2.74 16.48
CA TYR A 106 5.57 -3.40 17.21
C TYR A 106 5.10 -4.71 16.53
N GLY A 107 5.02 -4.74 15.20
CA GLY A 107 4.66 -5.95 14.43
C GLY A 107 5.64 -7.13 14.52
N HIS A 108 6.80 -6.96 15.16
CA HIS A 108 7.80 -8.00 15.41
C HIS A 108 7.96 -8.34 16.90
N MET A 109 7.18 -7.70 17.79
CA MET A 109 7.35 -7.81 19.25
C MET A 109 6.49 -8.90 19.91
N GLY A 110 5.82 -9.76 19.14
CA GLY A 110 5.05 -10.91 19.64
C GLY A 110 4.32 -11.66 18.53
#